data_AF-A0A961VQQ6-F1
#
_entry.id   AF-A0A961VQQ6-F1
#
_cell.length_a   1.000
_cell.length_b   1.000
_cell.length_c   1.000
_cell.angle_alpha   90.00
_cell.angle_beta   90.00
_cell.angle_gamma   90.00
#
_symmetry.space_group_name_H-M   'P 1'
#
loop_
_entity.id
_entity.type
_entity.pdbx_description
1 polymer ?
#
loop_
_entity_poly.entity_id
_entity_poly.type
_entity_poly.pdbx_seq_one_letter_code
_entity_poly.pdbx_strand_id
1 'polypeptide(L)'
;MVSGSQPNPYLVPGRLSNVIAAITALGKYRYYKLDYEQCAERISNRPQDAHLWAKIFSEHPEFFRIVESESKASLVWRRQFIKNFDPKTGLELTRADVDALSAEDRSRLSRRPLNETELKSLIAVAVDLHKQALEEARAKRWWVPILIGALAFLGALVGGLAKGEEAGSRNSVAWWSSSTASHGAVSELDYPARSNRTASSRPKM
;
A
#
# COMPACT_ATOMS: atom_id res chain seq x y z
N MET A 1 -4.83 -25.32 19.85
CA MET A 1 -4.35 -23.94 19.61
C MET A 1 -5.02 -23.44 18.35
N VAL A 2 -6.02 -22.56 18.49
CA VAL A 2 -6.74 -21.98 17.35
C VAL A 2 -5.78 -21.02 16.67
N SER A 3 -5.24 -21.41 15.53
CA SER A 3 -4.47 -20.53 14.65
C SER A 3 -5.44 -19.50 14.08
N GLY A 4 -5.75 -18.45 14.85
CA GLY A 4 -6.48 -17.30 14.36
C GLY A 4 -5.76 -16.81 13.11
N SER A 5 -6.43 -16.85 11.97
CA SER A 5 -5.81 -16.51 10.69
C SER A 5 -5.24 -15.10 10.80
N GLN A 6 -3.92 -14.97 10.87
CA GLN A 6 -3.29 -13.67 10.80
C GLN A 6 -3.74 -13.04 9.47
N PRO A 7 -4.34 -11.83 9.49
CA PRO A 7 -4.75 -11.17 8.27
C PRO A 7 -3.52 -11.01 7.38
N ASN A 8 -3.68 -11.25 6.07
CA ASN A 8 -2.59 -11.13 5.11
C ASN A 8 -1.91 -9.76 5.31
N PRO A 9 -0.58 -9.69 5.63
CA PRO A 9 0.09 -8.45 5.97
C PRO A 9 -0.06 -7.35 4.93
N TYR A 10 -0.17 -7.74 3.66
CA TYR A 10 -0.38 -6.82 2.54
C TYR A 10 -1.70 -6.05 2.61
N LEU A 11 -2.71 -6.56 3.31
CA LEU A 11 -4.02 -5.92 3.42
C LEU A 11 -4.11 -4.87 4.54
N VAL A 12 -3.04 -4.69 5.32
CA VAL A 12 -2.99 -3.64 6.34
C VAL A 12 -2.98 -2.25 5.66
N PRO A 13 -3.83 -1.29 6.08
CA PRO A 13 -3.86 0.04 5.49
C PRO A 13 -2.48 0.71 5.48
N GLY A 14 -2.09 1.29 4.34
CA GLY A 14 -0.79 1.94 4.18
C GLY A 14 0.41 0.98 4.08
N ARG A 15 0.21 -0.35 4.15
CA ARG A 15 1.33 -1.30 4.15
C ARG A 15 2.19 -1.21 2.89
N LEU A 16 1.58 -1.15 1.72
CA LEU A 16 2.31 -1.05 0.46
C LEU A 16 3.23 0.18 0.44
N SER A 17 2.73 1.34 0.89
CA SER A 17 3.53 2.57 0.99
C SER A 17 4.73 2.37 1.91
N ASN A 18 4.52 1.75 3.07
CA ASN A 18 5.59 1.48 4.02
C ASN A 18 6.64 0.51 3.45
N VAL A 19 6.22 -0.55 2.77
CA VAL A 19 7.13 -1.52 2.13
C VAL A 19 7.95 -0.84 1.03
N ILE A 20 7.31 -0.03 0.17
CA ILE A 20 8.01 0.72 -0.88
C ILE A 20 9.02 1.70 -0.29
N ALA A 21 8.66 2.41 0.79
CA ALA A 21 9.54 3.35 1.45
C ALA A 21 10.75 2.65 2.08
N ALA A 22 10.54 1.50 2.73
CA ALA A 22 11.59 0.64 3.24
C ALA A 22 12.52 0.10 2.15
N ILE A 23 11.96 -0.40 1.04
CA ILE A 23 12.73 -0.87 -0.13
C ILE A 23 13.59 0.27 -0.67
N THR A 24 13.03 1.47 -0.79
CA THR A 24 13.74 2.65 -1.30
C THR A 24 14.88 3.05 -0.37
N ALA A 25 14.61 3.17 0.93
CA ALA A 25 15.61 3.55 1.91
C ALA A 25 16.76 2.53 1.97
N LEU A 26 16.46 1.24 2.15
CA LEU A 26 17.47 0.19 2.22
C LEU A 26 18.14 -0.09 0.87
N GLY A 27 17.46 0.20 -0.25
CA GLY A 27 17.98 0.02 -1.60
C GLY A 27 19.04 1.07 -1.95
N LYS A 28 18.80 2.33 -1.60
CA LYS A 28 19.72 3.44 -1.88
C LYS A 28 20.80 3.65 -0.81
N TYR A 29 20.63 3.06 0.37
CA TYR A 29 21.59 3.28 1.46
C TYR A 29 22.98 2.69 1.19
N ARG A 30 24.02 3.49 1.44
CA ARG A 30 25.43 3.14 1.21
C ARG A 30 25.91 1.94 2.04
N TYR A 31 25.38 1.74 3.24
CA TYR A 31 25.64 0.53 4.01
C TYR A 31 24.57 -0.53 3.74
N TYR A 32 24.94 -1.81 3.82
CA TYR A 32 24.07 -2.93 3.45
C TYR A 32 23.02 -3.28 4.52
N LYS A 33 23.21 -2.81 5.76
CA LYS A 33 22.29 -2.94 6.90
C LYS A 33 21.98 -1.56 7.47
N LEU A 34 20.81 -1.41 8.05
CA LEU A 34 20.37 -0.22 8.76
C LEU A 34 19.61 -0.66 10.02
N ASP A 35 19.80 0.02 11.16
CA ASP A 35 19.02 -0.26 12.36
C ASP A 35 17.60 0.33 12.27
N TYR A 36 16.69 -0.17 13.09
CA TYR A 36 15.27 0.21 13.01
C TYR A 36 15.02 1.69 13.32
N GLU A 37 15.78 2.28 14.23
CA GLU A 37 15.68 3.69 14.59
C GLU A 37 16.16 4.59 13.45
N GLN A 38 17.30 4.26 12.84
CA GLN A 38 17.80 4.94 11.65
C GLN A 38 16.89 4.74 10.43
N CYS A 39 16.20 3.59 10.32
CA CYS A 39 15.15 3.43 9.31
C CYS A 39 14.02 4.44 9.56
N ALA A 40 13.56 4.54 10.80
CA ALA A 40 12.48 5.43 11.18
C ALA A 40 12.84 6.91 10.99
N GLU A 41 14.04 7.29 11.38
CA GLU A 41 14.61 8.62 11.14
C GLU A 41 14.64 8.93 9.63
N ARG A 42 15.16 8.01 8.81
CA ARG A 42 15.32 8.25 7.37
C ARG A 42 14.02 8.26 6.59
N ILE A 43 13.04 7.46 6.99
CA ILE A 43 11.82 7.26 6.21
C ILE A 43 10.69 8.17 6.68
N SER A 44 10.49 8.28 8.00
CA SER A 44 9.38 9.05 8.58
C SER A 44 9.84 10.25 9.40
N ASN A 45 11.15 10.48 9.57
CA ASN A 45 11.71 11.54 10.44
C ASN A 45 11.16 11.45 11.87
N ARG A 46 10.99 10.21 12.35
CA ARG A 46 10.39 9.86 13.64
C ARG A 46 11.10 8.64 14.21
N PRO A 47 12.21 8.81 14.94
CA PRO A 47 13.02 7.69 15.45
C PRO A 47 12.22 6.78 16.39
N GLN A 48 11.21 7.32 17.09
CA GLN A 48 10.28 6.57 17.94
C GLN A 48 9.45 5.50 17.20
N ASP A 49 9.35 5.59 15.87
CA ASP A 49 8.61 4.61 15.05
C ASP A 49 9.45 3.35 14.76
N ALA A 50 10.59 3.13 15.43
CA ALA A 50 11.45 1.95 15.24
C ALA A 50 10.68 0.61 15.31
N HIS A 51 9.73 0.47 16.23
CA HIS A 51 8.88 -0.73 16.35
C HIS A 51 7.99 -0.97 15.12
N LEU A 52 7.51 0.09 14.46
CA LEU A 52 6.75 -0.03 13.23
C LEU A 52 7.61 -0.66 12.13
N TRP A 53 8.85 -0.19 11.98
CA TRP A 53 9.78 -0.70 10.98
C TRP A 53 10.22 -2.14 11.29
N ALA A 54 10.52 -2.46 12.54
CA ALA A 54 10.79 -3.83 12.96
C ALA A 54 9.65 -4.78 12.54
N LYS A 55 8.39 -4.38 12.79
CA LYS A 55 7.21 -5.15 12.40
C LYS A 55 7.07 -5.29 10.89
N ILE A 56 7.24 -4.21 10.13
CA ILE A 56 7.22 -4.25 8.66
C ILE A 56 8.26 -5.24 8.13
N PHE A 57 9.49 -5.19 8.65
CA PHE A 57 10.56 -6.08 8.21
C PHE A 57 10.28 -7.54 8.55
N SER A 58 9.68 -7.82 9.70
CA SER A 58 9.31 -9.20 10.07
C SER A 58 8.14 -9.76 9.25
N GLU A 59 7.19 -8.91 8.85
CA GLU A 59 6.00 -9.32 8.10
C GLU A 59 6.27 -9.52 6.59
N HIS A 60 7.39 -9.00 6.09
CA HIS A 60 7.76 -9.00 4.67
C HIS A 60 9.14 -9.65 4.42
N PRO A 61 9.34 -10.93 4.79
CA PRO A 61 10.63 -11.63 4.65
C PRO A 61 11.09 -11.80 3.20
N GLU A 62 10.18 -11.70 2.23
CA GLU A 62 10.48 -11.72 0.79
C GLU A 62 11.37 -10.55 0.35
N PHE A 63 11.30 -9.41 1.05
CA PHE A 63 12.13 -8.23 0.77
C PHE A 63 13.22 -8.04 1.81
N PHE A 64 12.92 -8.31 3.07
CA PHE A 64 13.75 -7.90 4.20
C PHE A 64 14.28 -9.09 4.97
N ARG A 65 15.54 -8.97 5.40
CA ARG A 65 16.14 -9.87 6.37
C ARG A 65 16.46 -9.08 7.63
N ILE A 66 15.94 -9.56 8.75
CA ILE A 66 16.25 -9.08 10.08
C ILE A 66 17.48 -9.78 10.64
N VAL A 67 18.28 -9.04 11.42
CA VAL A 67 19.32 -9.58 12.29
C VAL A 67 18.92 -9.21 13.70
N GLU A 68 18.24 -10.14 14.37
CA GLU A 68 17.60 -9.91 15.68
C GLU A 68 18.61 -9.44 16.73
N SER A 69 19.81 -10.03 16.76
CA SER A 69 20.87 -9.67 17.69
C SER A 69 21.38 -8.23 17.55
N GLU A 70 21.14 -7.59 16.40
CA GLU A 70 21.64 -6.25 16.08
C GLU A 70 20.52 -5.22 15.89
N SER A 71 19.24 -5.61 15.97
CA SER A 71 18.09 -4.75 15.62
C SER A 71 18.24 -4.07 14.25
N LYS A 72 18.80 -4.81 13.28
CA LYS A 72 19.09 -4.31 11.93
C LYS A 72 18.29 -5.05 10.87
N ALA A 73 17.92 -4.33 9.83
CA ALA A 73 17.34 -4.88 8.61
C ALA A 73 18.26 -4.66 7.41
N SER A 74 18.11 -5.52 6.41
CA SER A 74 18.77 -5.44 5.11
C SER A 74 17.85 -5.97 4.02
N LEU A 75 18.06 -5.54 2.78
CA LEU A 75 17.37 -6.15 1.64
C LEU A 75 17.95 -7.53 1.32
N VAL A 76 17.08 -8.52 1.13
CA VAL A 76 17.47 -9.87 0.73
C VAL A 76 18.25 -9.84 -0.60
N TRP A 77 17.79 -9.06 -1.57
CA TRP A 77 18.47 -8.92 -2.86
C TRP A 77 19.90 -8.39 -2.71
N ARG A 78 20.14 -7.37 -1.87
CA ARG A 78 21.47 -6.80 -1.70
C ARG A 78 22.50 -7.81 -1.19
N ARG A 79 22.07 -8.86 -0.49
CA ARG A 79 22.94 -9.94 0.00
C ARG A 79 23.54 -10.79 -1.12
N GLN A 80 23.00 -10.72 -2.34
CA GLN A 80 23.54 -11.46 -3.49
C GLN A 80 24.79 -10.79 -4.07
N PHE A 81 25.02 -9.49 -3.81
CA PHE A 81 26.21 -8.80 -4.32
C PHE A 81 27.44 -9.04 -3.46
N ILE A 82 28.63 -9.15 -4.07
CA ILE A 82 29.89 -9.23 -3.34
C ILE A 82 30.15 -7.99 -2.46
N LYS A 83 30.96 -8.14 -1.41
CA LYS A 83 31.35 -7.05 -0.50
C LYS A 83 32.57 -6.29 -1.06
N ASN A 84 32.39 -5.49 -2.09
CA ASN A 84 33.45 -4.71 -2.73
C ASN A 84 33.14 -3.20 -2.86
N PHE A 85 32.09 -2.72 -2.21
CA PHE A 85 31.68 -1.31 -2.29
C PHE A 85 32.24 -0.52 -1.10
N ASP A 86 32.94 0.59 -1.33
CA ASP A 86 33.38 1.48 -0.26
C ASP A 86 32.31 2.55 0.03
N PRO A 87 31.65 2.53 1.21
CA PRO A 87 30.59 3.49 1.55
C PRO A 87 31.06 4.94 1.72
N LYS A 88 32.37 5.19 1.85
CA LYS A 88 32.92 6.54 1.97
C LYS A 88 33.14 7.18 0.60
N THR A 89 33.72 6.45 -0.34
CA THR A 89 34.01 6.95 -1.69
C THR A 89 32.85 6.77 -2.65
N GLY A 90 31.96 5.80 -2.38
CA GLY A 90 30.85 5.46 -3.27
C GLY A 90 31.28 4.66 -4.51
N LEU A 91 32.48 4.07 -4.48
CA LEU A 91 33.04 3.31 -5.60
C LEU A 91 33.01 1.80 -5.33
N GLU A 92 32.77 1.05 -6.40
CA GLU A 92 32.97 -0.39 -6.41
C GLU A 92 34.43 -0.70 -6.76
N LEU A 93 35.08 -1.43 -5.87
CA LEU A 93 36.46 -1.83 -6.02
C LEU A 93 36.56 -3.09 -6.87
N THR A 94 37.61 -3.17 -7.67
CA THR A 94 37.94 -4.41 -8.37
C THR A 94 38.46 -5.45 -7.37
N ARG A 95 38.50 -6.71 -7.78
CA ARG A 95 39.05 -7.78 -6.92
C ARG A 95 40.50 -7.51 -6.54
N ALA A 96 41.32 -7.02 -7.48
CA ALA A 96 42.72 -6.68 -7.22
C ALA A 96 42.84 -5.57 -6.16
N ASP A 97 42.00 -4.54 -6.24
CA ASP A 97 41.98 -3.46 -5.25
C ASP A 97 41.60 -3.98 -3.87
N VAL A 98 40.57 -4.85 -3.78
CA VAL A 98 40.13 -5.46 -2.51
C VAL A 98 41.21 -6.37 -1.90
N ASP A 99 41.94 -7.09 -2.74
CA ASP A 99 43.01 -7.98 -2.31
C ASP A 99 44.22 -7.20 -1.79
N ALA A 100 44.47 -6.00 -2.33
CA ALA A 100 45.51 -5.07 -1.86
C ALA A 100 45.15 -4.32 -0.57
N LEU A 101 43.88 -4.31 -0.15
CA LEU A 101 43.45 -3.66 1.09
C LEU A 101 43.92 -4.41 2.35
N SER A 102 44.18 -3.65 3.41
CA SER A 102 44.36 -4.18 4.76
C SER A 102 43.11 -4.91 5.25
N ALA A 103 43.26 -5.80 6.25
CA ALA A 103 42.11 -6.51 6.83
C ALA A 103 41.07 -5.54 7.44
N GLU A 104 41.56 -4.48 8.09
CA GLU A 104 40.73 -3.41 8.66
C GLU A 104 39.91 -2.71 7.56
N ASP A 105 40.56 -2.33 6.45
CA ASP A 105 39.90 -1.67 5.34
C ASP A 105 38.93 -2.59 4.61
N ARG A 106 39.26 -3.87 4.48
CA ARG A 106 38.37 -4.87 3.89
C ARG A 106 37.10 -5.08 4.74
N SER A 107 37.19 -4.95 6.06
CA SER A 107 36.05 -5.09 6.97
C SER A 107 34.98 -4.00 6.74
N ARG A 108 35.43 -2.78 6.38
CA ARG A 108 34.59 -1.59 6.16
C ARG A 108 33.78 -1.66 4.86
N LEU A 109 34.18 -2.53 3.93
CA LEU A 109 33.50 -2.69 2.65
C LEU A 109 32.07 -3.20 2.87
N SER A 110 31.18 -2.64 2.07
CA SER A 110 29.76 -2.96 2.03
C SER A 110 29.42 -3.62 0.70
N ARG A 111 28.12 -3.89 0.52
CA ARG A 111 27.53 -4.30 -0.75
C ARG A 111 26.98 -3.07 -1.42
N ARG A 112 27.07 -2.98 -2.75
CA ARG A 112 26.60 -1.81 -3.48
C ARG A 112 25.11 -1.49 -3.23
N PRO A 113 24.70 -0.22 -3.31
CA PRO A 113 23.30 0.15 -3.43
C PRO A 113 22.66 -0.44 -4.69
N LEU A 114 21.34 -0.49 -4.70
CA LEU A 114 20.58 -0.89 -5.88
C LEU A 114 20.62 0.22 -6.94
N ASN A 115 20.83 -0.20 -8.19
CA ASN A 115 20.62 0.71 -9.31
C ASN A 115 19.12 0.97 -9.51
N GLU A 116 18.77 1.91 -10.38
CA GLU A 116 17.38 2.31 -10.59
C GLU A 116 16.50 1.18 -11.13
N THR A 117 17.04 0.36 -12.04
CA THR A 117 16.32 -0.77 -12.65
C THR A 117 16.00 -1.84 -11.61
N GLU A 118 16.97 -2.21 -10.77
CA GLU A 118 16.80 -3.17 -9.68
C GLU A 118 15.80 -2.67 -8.64
N LEU A 119 15.90 -1.38 -8.28
CA LEU A 119 14.97 -0.77 -7.33
C LEU A 119 13.53 -0.77 -7.88
N LYS A 120 13.34 -0.37 -9.15
CA LYS A 120 12.04 -0.41 -9.82
C LYS A 120 11.49 -1.84 -9.88
N SER A 121 12.34 -2.83 -10.15
CA SER A 121 11.94 -4.24 -10.16
C SER A 121 11.43 -4.71 -8.80
N LEU A 122 12.12 -4.38 -7.70
CA LEU A 122 11.65 -4.69 -6.34
C LEU A 122 10.31 -4.03 -6.01
N ILE A 123 10.15 -2.76 -6.37
CA ILE A 123 8.90 -2.03 -6.15
C ILE A 123 7.76 -2.66 -6.96
N ALA A 124 8.01 -3.07 -8.21
CA ALA A 124 7.02 -3.76 -9.04
C ALA A 124 6.57 -5.08 -8.38
N VAL A 125 7.51 -5.89 -7.89
CA VAL A 125 7.18 -7.12 -7.15
C VAL A 125 6.33 -6.83 -5.91
N ALA A 126 6.65 -5.79 -5.13
CA ALA A 126 5.86 -5.39 -3.96
C ALA A 126 4.42 -4.98 -4.34
N VAL A 127 4.26 -4.25 -5.43
CA VAL A 127 2.94 -3.86 -5.97
C VAL A 127 2.16 -5.09 -6.42
N ASP A 128 2.78 -6.04 -7.10
CA ASP A 128 2.10 -7.22 -7.62
C ASP A 128 1.70 -8.19 -6.51
N LEU A 129 2.54 -8.40 -5.49
CA LEU A 129 2.15 -9.18 -4.30
C LEU A 129 0.98 -8.54 -3.55
N HIS A 130 0.94 -7.20 -3.46
CA HIS A 130 -0.20 -6.48 -2.87
C HIS A 130 -1.48 -6.65 -3.70
N LYS A 131 -1.40 -6.58 -5.04
CA LYS A 131 -2.54 -6.84 -5.93
C LYS A 131 -3.08 -8.25 -5.76
N GLN A 132 -2.19 -9.25 -5.75
CA GLN A 132 -2.56 -10.65 -5.51
C GLN A 132 -3.29 -10.82 -4.18
N ALA A 133 -2.79 -10.19 -3.11
CA ALA A 133 -3.47 -10.20 -1.80
C ALA A 133 -4.89 -9.60 -1.86
N LEU A 134 -5.08 -8.50 -2.61
CA LEU A 134 -6.41 -7.90 -2.81
C LEU A 134 -7.34 -8.81 -3.63
N GLU A 135 -6.82 -9.47 -4.66
CA GLU A 135 -7.58 -10.42 -5.48
C GLU A 135 -8.01 -11.65 -4.67
N GLU A 136 -7.12 -12.22 -3.86
CA GLU A 136 -7.44 -13.30 -2.92
C GLU A 136 -8.52 -12.87 -1.90
N ALA A 137 -8.42 -11.64 -1.39
CA ALA A 137 -9.41 -11.11 -0.46
C ALA A 137 -10.79 -10.92 -1.10
N ARG A 138 -10.84 -10.49 -2.37
CA ARG A 138 -12.07 -10.38 -3.16
C ARG A 138 -12.64 -11.75 -3.50
N ALA A 139 -11.78 -12.70 -3.90
CA ALA A 139 -12.16 -14.06 -4.25
C ALA A 139 -12.83 -14.77 -3.07
N LYS A 140 -12.39 -14.54 -1.82
CA LYS A 140 -13.04 -15.06 -0.60
C LYS A 140 -14.49 -14.58 -0.42
N ARG A 141 -14.90 -13.50 -1.09
CA ARG A 141 -16.25 -12.91 -1.03
C ARG A 141 -17.12 -13.30 -2.24
N TRP A 142 -16.76 -14.35 -2.99
CA TRP A 142 -17.54 -14.85 -4.12
C TRP A 142 -19.01 -15.17 -3.79
N TRP A 143 -19.30 -15.54 -2.54
CA TRP A 143 -20.64 -15.88 -2.08
C TRP A 143 -21.56 -14.66 -1.87
N VAL A 144 -21.01 -13.47 -1.69
CA VAL A 144 -21.78 -12.23 -1.44
C VAL A 144 -22.81 -11.95 -2.54
N PRO A 145 -22.46 -11.94 -3.85
CA PRO A 145 -23.46 -11.75 -4.90
C PRO A 145 -24.53 -12.84 -4.93
N ILE A 146 -24.18 -14.08 -4.56
CA ILE A 146 -25.14 -15.20 -4.49
C ILE A 146 -26.15 -14.97 -3.37
N LEU A 147 -25.70 -14.55 -2.18
CA LEU A 147 -26.60 -14.25 -1.07
C LEU A 147 -27.53 -13.08 -1.40
N ILE A 148 -27.01 -12.01 -2.01
CA ILE A 148 -27.82 -10.86 -2.43
C ILE A 148 -28.90 -11.30 -3.45
N GLY A 149 -28.52 -12.13 -4.43
CA GLY A 149 -29.47 -12.70 -5.39
C GLY A 149 -30.55 -13.56 -4.74
N ALA A 150 -30.17 -14.43 -3.79
CA ALA A 150 -31.11 -15.25 -3.05
C ALA A 150 -32.10 -14.41 -2.21
N LEU A 151 -31.63 -13.36 -1.55
CA LEU A 151 -32.47 -12.45 -0.77
C LEU A 151 -33.42 -11.64 -1.66
N ALA A 152 -32.95 -11.14 -2.81
CA ALA A 152 -33.80 -10.43 -3.77
C ALA A 152 -34.91 -11.33 -4.33
N PHE A 153 -34.58 -12.60 -4.63
CA PHE A 153 -35.55 -13.58 -5.10
C PHE A 153 -36.62 -13.90 -4.04
N LEU A 154 -36.20 -14.13 -2.79
CA LEU A 154 -37.13 -14.35 -1.68
C LEU A 154 -38.04 -13.12 -1.45
N GLY A 155 -37.48 -11.91 -1.51
CA GLY A 155 -38.25 -10.68 -1.40
C GLY A 155 -39.30 -10.53 -2.52
N ALA A 156 -38.96 -10.90 -3.75
CA ALA A 156 -39.89 -10.87 -4.87
C ALA A 156 -41.05 -11.86 -4.70
N LEU A 157 -40.79 -13.07 -4.17
CA LEU A 157 -41.85 -14.06 -3.89
C LEU A 157 -42.81 -13.57 -2.80
N VAL A 158 -42.29 -13.03 -1.70
CA VAL A 158 -43.11 -12.50 -0.60
C VAL A 158 -43.92 -11.28 -1.07
N GLY A 159 -43.29 -10.36 -1.81
CA GLY A 159 -43.98 -9.19 -2.36
C GLY A 159 -45.05 -9.55 -3.40
N GLY A 160 -44.81 -10.59 -4.20
CA GLY A 160 -45.79 -11.12 -5.15
C GLY A 160 -47.01 -11.73 -4.47
N LEU A 161 -46.82 -12.47 -3.37
CA LEU A 161 -47.90 -13.04 -2.58
C LEU A 161 -48.72 -11.98 -1.85
N ALA A 162 -48.07 -10.96 -1.27
CA ALA A 162 -48.76 -9.84 -0.61
C ALA A 162 -49.59 -8.97 -1.57
N LYS A 163 -49.25 -8.95 -2.87
CA LYS A 163 -49.98 -8.20 -3.90
C LYS A 163 -51.11 -9.01 -4.55
N GLY A 164 -51.25 -10.30 -4.21
CA GLY A 164 -52.25 -11.20 -4.77
C GLY A 164 -53.69 -11.02 -4.25
N GLU A 165 -53.89 -10.23 -3.19
CA GLU A 165 -55.19 -10.12 -2.50
C GLU A 165 -56.00 -8.83 -2.81
N GLU A 166 -55.52 -7.97 -3.72
CA GLU A 166 -56.26 -6.77 -4.20
C GLU A 166 -56.62 -6.81 -5.69
N ALA A 167 -56.72 -8.00 -6.30
CA ALA A 167 -57.22 -8.15 -7.66
C ALA A 167 -58.74 -8.39 -7.67
N GLY A 168 -59.51 -7.45 -7.12
CA GLY A 168 -60.94 -7.63 -6.90
C GLY A 168 -61.79 -6.37 -6.86
N SER A 169 -61.46 -5.30 -7.59
CA SER A 169 -62.46 -4.28 -7.96
C SER A 169 -61.97 -3.40 -9.11
N ARG A 170 -62.36 -3.76 -10.33
CA ARG A 170 -62.40 -2.84 -11.46
C ARG A 170 -63.86 -2.61 -11.81
N ASN A 171 -64.42 -1.53 -11.29
CA ASN A 171 -65.45 -0.74 -11.95
C ASN A 171 -65.67 0.56 -11.16
N SER A 172 -65.10 1.66 -11.63
CA SER A 172 -65.92 2.81 -12.05
C SER A 172 -65.01 3.93 -12.57
N VAL A 173 -65.51 4.51 -13.64
CA VAL A 173 -65.02 5.70 -14.32
C VAL A 173 -65.21 6.90 -13.39
N ALA A 174 -64.20 7.76 -13.26
CA ALA A 174 -64.40 9.14 -12.83
C ALA A 174 -63.39 10.06 -13.53
N TRP A 175 -63.91 10.76 -14.53
CA TRP A 175 -63.35 11.99 -15.10
C TRP A 175 -63.54 13.16 -14.12
N TRP A 176 -62.53 14.05 -14.04
CA TRP A 176 -62.54 15.53 -13.89
C TRP A 176 -61.23 15.96 -13.19
N SER A 177 -60.32 16.68 -13.84
CA SER A 177 -60.30 18.13 -14.17
C SER A 177 -59.95 19.05 -12.99
N SER A 178 -58.80 19.72 -13.17
CA SER A 178 -58.42 21.09 -12.76
C SER A 178 -58.31 21.45 -11.26
N SER A 179 -57.11 21.82 -10.81
CA SER A 179 -56.72 23.25 -10.73
C SER A 179 -55.36 23.50 -10.03
N THR A 180 -54.54 24.26 -10.75
CA THR A 180 -53.55 25.28 -10.35
C THR A 180 -53.35 25.65 -8.87
N ALA A 181 -52.09 25.67 -8.43
CA ALA A 181 -51.41 26.73 -7.65
C ALA A 181 -49.95 26.26 -7.38
N SER A 182 -48.93 26.72 -8.10
CA SER A 182 -48.16 27.97 -7.93
C SER A 182 -47.24 28.03 -6.69
N HIS A 183 -45.97 28.39 -6.97
CA HIS A 183 -44.94 29.03 -6.12
C HIS A 183 -43.93 28.18 -5.32
N GLY A 184 -42.65 28.55 -5.52
CA GLY A 184 -41.46 28.13 -4.76
C GLY A 184 -40.40 27.50 -5.68
N ALA A 185 -39.69 28.23 -6.54
CA ALA A 185 -38.49 29.04 -6.21
C ALA A 185 -37.58 28.37 -5.16
N VAL A 186 -36.35 28.01 -5.54
CA VAL A 186 -35.09 28.32 -4.82
C VAL A 186 -33.87 27.65 -5.52
N SER A 187 -32.99 28.54 -5.99
CA SER A 187 -31.52 28.48 -6.10
C SER A 187 -30.81 27.30 -6.79
N GLU A 188 -30.48 27.53 -8.05
CA GLU A 188 -29.11 27.66 -8.56
C GLU A 188 -28.02 27.58 -7.46
N LEU A 189 -27.26 26.48 -7.44
CA LEU A 189 -26.09 26.32 -6.58
C LEU A 189 -24.83 26.46 -7.45
N ASP A 190 -24.16 27.57 -7.19
CA ASP A 190 -22.86 27.99 -7.64
C ASP A 190 -21.82 26.87 -7.70
N TYR A 191 -21.19 26.77 -8.86
CA TYR A 191 -19.90 26.12 -9.07
C TYR A 191 -18.79 27.18 -8.90
N PRO A 192 -17.99 27.18 -7.82
CA PRO A 192 -16.78 27.98 -7.82
C PRO A 192 -15.66 27.28 -8.60
N ALA A 193 -15.11 28.06 -9.51
CA ALA A 193 -14.06 27.74 -10.44
C ALA A 193 -12.75 27.31 -9.76
N ARG A 194 -12.12 26.35 -10.43
CA ARG A 194 -10.76 25.88 -10.29
C ARG A 194 -9.75 27.01 -10.58
N SER A 195 -9.11 27.58 -9.57
CA SER A 195 -7.98 28.48 -9.75
C SER A 195 -6.66 27.72 -9.82
N ASN A 196 -5.94 27.94 -10.91
CA ASN A 196 -4.59 27.45 -11.15
C ASN A 196 -3.56 28.36 -10.45
N ARG A 197 -2.61 27.72 -9.76
CA ARG A 197 -1.15 27.89 -9.92
C ARG A 197 -0.60 29.33 -9.90
N THR A 198 0.14 29.67 -8.84
CA THR A 198 1.35 30.50 -8.95
C THR A 198 2.44 29.99 -8.01
N ALA A 199 3.61 29.76 -8.61
CA ALA A 199 4.87 29.54 -7.95
C ALA A 199 5.37 30.87 -7.34
N SER A 200 5.96 30.82 -6.14
CA SER A 200 6.74 31.92 -5.59
C SER A 200 8.02 31.41 -4.93
N SER A 201 9.10 31.64 -5.66
CA SER A 201 10.45 32.05 -5.23
C SER A 201 10.86 31.97 -3.75
N ARG A 202 11.96 31.24 -3.54
CA ARG A 202 12.95 31.44 -2.47
C ARG A 202 13.50 32.88 -2.44
N PRO A 203 13.98 33.33 -1.27
CA PRO A 203 15.22 34.10 -1.18
C PRO A 203 16.35 33.31 -0.49
N LYS A 204 17.57 33.68 -0.89
CA LYS A 204 18.85 33.23 -0.35
C LYS A 204 19.11 33.89 1.01
N MET A 205 19.69 33.14 1.94
CA MET A 205 20.72 33.58 2.89
C MET A 205 21.72 32.45 3.04
#